data_AF-A0A965NG27-F1
#
_entry.id   AF-A0A965NG27-F1
#
_cell.length_a   1.000
_cell.length_b   1.000
_cell.length_c   1.000
_cell.angle_alpha   90.00
_cell.angle_beta   90.00
_cell.angle_gamma   90.00
#
_symmetry.space_group_name_H-M   'P 1'
#
loop_
_entity.id
_entity.type
_entity.pdbx_description
1 polymer ?
#
loop_
_entity_poly.entity_id
_entity_poly.type
_entity_poly.pdbx_seq_one_letter_code
_entity_poly.pdbx_strand_id
1 'polypeptide(L)'
;MSRRSVVIVGGGIAGLAAAWEASGGSMPDPDVFVEVIESLPSTGGALRTLEFGGQVIDLGADGFLATRSEATDFIREVGLGDQLRPIGASGAWIYLRGHLEKIPTGLVLGVPTRWAQLRTMRHLSRRAKMGALRDLLVPRRLRYTDALTIGEILRSKFGDALVDELIEPMIGGIQAGRVNELSAKEVFPALDAAARKGGSLMKAIRPKPPTTPATPTPIFFSLQDGVGSLPQHVRKILQQRGVIFRTSDPVTAIRLITGQSHALSVETATSVTPADAVVVATPPQVAGTLLGDLAANVRRLEFVRSASSTMVTFAVPRATCPLPESGTGV
;
A
#
# COMPACT_ATOMS: atom_id res chain seq x y z
N MET A 1 10.28 -1.60 40.32
CA MET A 1 10.50 -0.63 39.22
C MET A 1 9.14 -0.41 38.56
N SER A 2 8.75 0.82 38.25
CA SER A 2 7.48 1.05 37.52
C SER A 2 7.62 0.44 36.12
N ARG A 3 6.60 -0.31 35.66
CA ARG A 3 6.57 -0.80 34.29
C ARG A 3 6.62 0.38 33.32
N ARG A 4 7.39 0.24 32.24
CA ARG A 4 7.43 1.23 31.16
C ARG A 4 6.08 1.22 30.44
N SER A 5 5.55 2.38 30.09
CA SER A 5 4.23 2.53 29.49
C SER A 5 4.33 3.11 28.08
N VAL A 6 3.73 2.42 27.11
CA VAL A 6 3.69 2.83 25.71
C VAL A 6 2.23 2.93 25.27
N VAL A 7 1.82 4.10 24.79
CA VAL A 7 0.50 4.30 24.19
C VAL A 7 0.63 4.39 22.67
N ILE A 8 -0.22 3.67 21.96
CA ILE A 8 -0.27 3.62 20.51
C ILE A 8 -1.58 4.23 20.05
N VAL A 9 -1.50 5.29 19.24
CA VAL A 9 -2.66 5.99 18.71
C VAL A 9 -2.94 5.50 17.30
N GLY A 10 -4.05 4.78 17.12
CA GLY A 10 -4.45 4.13 15.87
C GLY A 10 -4.32 2.61 15.93
N GLY A 11 -5.43 1.91 15.73
CA GLY A 11 -5.55 0.45 15.74
C GLY A 11 -5.56 -0.19 14.34
N GLY A 12 -4.99 0.48 13.33
CA GLY A 12 -4.70 -0.09 12.03
C GLY A 12 -3.50 -1.06 12.06
N ILE A 13 -3.17 -1.68 10.92
CA ILE A 13 -2.07 -2.66 10.85
C ILE A 13 -0.72 -2.10 11.32
N ALA A 14 -0.43 -0.82 11.04
CA ALA A 14 0.79 -0.16 11.51
C ALA A 14 0.82 -0.04 13.04
N GLY A 15 -0.30 0.33 13.67
CA GLY A 15 -0.40 0.41 15.12
C GLY A 15 -0.35 -0.97 15.80
N LEU A 16 -0.94 -1.99 15.18
CA LEU A 16 -0.85 -3.36 15.68
C LEU A 16 0.56 -3.95 15.57
N ALA A 17 1.28 -3.65 14.48
CA ALA A 17 2.70 -4.01 14.35
C ALA A 17 3.54 -3.25 15.39
N ALA A 18 3.28 -1.96 15.62
CA ALA A 18 3.95 -1.21 16.68
C ALA A 18 3.66 -1.79 18.08
N ALA A 19 2.44 -2.26 18.33
CA ALA A 19 2.06 -2.90 19.58
C ALA A 19 2.76 -4.23 19.80
N TRP A 20 2.94 -5.00 18.72
CA TRP A 20 3.73 -6.21 18.71
C TRP A 20 5.17 -5.95 19.14
N GLU A 21 5.86 -5.03 18.46
CA GLU A 21 7.24 -4.66 18.77
C GLU A 21 7.39 -4.08 20.18
N ALA A 22 6.51 -3.14 20.56
CA ALA A 22 6.53 -2.53 21.89
C ALA A 22 6.29 -3.54 23.02
N SER A 23 5.54 -4.62 22.75
CA SER A 23 5.31 -5.71 23.69
C SER A 23 6.45 -6.74 23.77
N GLY A 24 7.57 -6.52 23.07
CA GLY A 24 8.74 -7.41 23.04
C GLY A 24 8.87 -8.29 21.79
N GLY A 25 8.01 -8.07 20.78
CA GLY A 25 8.06 -8.84 19.53
C GLY A 25 7.89 -10.34 19.77
N SER A 26 8.79 -11.16 19.22
CA SER A 26 8.80 -12.62 19.44
C SER A 26 8.96 -13.04 20.91
N MET A 27 9.54 -12.20 21.77
CA MET A 27 9.83 -12.50 23.18
C MET A 27 9.14 -11.46 24.08
N PRO A 28 7.92 -11.74 24.58
CA PRO A 28 7.15 -10.75 25.33
C PRO A 28 7.92 -10.14 26.51
N ASP A 29 7.90 -8.81 26.64
CA ASP A 29 8.52 -8.07 27.75
C ASP A 29 7.45 -7.77 28.82
N PRO A 30 7.44 -8.49 29.97
CA PRO A 30 6.44 -8.30 31.02
C PRO A 30 6.60 -6.98 31.78
N ASP A 31 7.70 -6.24 31.57
CA ASP A 31 7.97 -4.95 32.19
C ASP A 31 7.50 -3.76 31.34
N VAL A 32 6.88 -4.03 30.18
CA VAL A 32 6.27 -3.02 29.31
C VAL A 32 4.75 -3.19 29.31
N PHE A 33 4.06 -2.11 29.65
CA PHE A 33 2.62 -1.97 29.49
C PHE A 33 2.31 -1.26 28.18
N VAL A 34 1.49 -1.88 27.33
CA VAL A 34 1.11 -1.33 26.03
C VAL A 34 -0.40 -1.14 25.98
N GLU A 35 -0.82 0.05 25.56
CA GLU A 35 -2.22 0.35 25.27
C GLU A 35 -2.39 0.89 23.85
N VAL A 36 -3.36 0.34 23.11
CA VAL A 36 -3.76 0.81 21.78
C VAL A 36 -5.09 1.55 21.89
N ILE A 37 -5.10 2.82 21.50
CA ILE A 37 -6.29 3.68 21.47
C ILE A 37 -6.72 3.87 20.01
N GLU A 38 -7.95 3.46 19.69
CA GLU A 38 -8.54 3.50 18.35
C GLU A 38 -9.84 4.31 18.37
N SER A 39 -9.96 5.23 17.42
CA SER A 39 -11.14 6.08 17.20
C SER A 39 -12.38 5.30 16.74
N LEU A 40 -12.20 4.23 15.99
CA LEU A 40 -13.27 3.42 15.42
C LEU A 40 -13.73 2.31 16.38
N PRO A 41 -14.93 1.73 16.18
CA PRO A 41 -15.43 0.64 17.02
C PRO A 41 -14.59 -0.65 16.97
N SER A 42 -13.71 -0.78 15.97
CA SER A 42 -12.87 -1.96 15.77
C SER A 42 -11.49 -1.58 15.24
N THR A 43 -10.49 -2.38 15.61
CA THR A 43 -9.17 -2.35 14.96
C THR A 43 -9.25 -2.79 13.49
N GLY A 44 -8.18 -2.53 12.75
CA GLY A 44 -7.97 -2.95 11.36
C GLY A 44 -7.81 -1.80 10.38
N GLY A 45 -8.40 -0.64 10.66
CA GLY A 45 -8.31 0.51 9.77
C GLY A 45 -8.83 0.17 8.37
N ALA A 46 -7.95 0.25 7.36
CA ALA A 46 -8.25 -0.09 5.97
C ALA A 46 -8.27 -1.60 5.66
N LEU A 47 -7.74 -2.43 6.57
CA LEU A 47 -7.77 -3.88 6.45
C LEU A 47 -9.01 -4.42 7.14
N ARG A 48 -10.02 -4.80 6.34
CA ARG A 48 -11.29 -5.36 6.82
C ARG A 48 -11.81 -6.40 5.86
N THR A 49 -12.54 -7.36 6.40
CA THR A 49 -13.30 -8.35 5.62
C THR A 49 -14.78 -8.26 5.91
N LEU A 50 -15.60 -8.79 5.00
CA LEU A 50 -17.04 -8.94 5.16
C LEU A 50 -17.49 -10.23 4.48
N GLU A 51 -18.51 -10.89 5.03
CA GLU A 51 -19.21 -11.94 4.32
C GLU A 51 -20.21 -11.34 3.31
N PHE A 52 -20.04 -11.65 2.03
CA PHE A 52 -20.87 -11.17 0.95
C PHE A 52 -21.05 -12.26 -0.12
N GLY A 53 -22.29 -12.54 -0.50
CA GLY A 53 -22.59 -13.56 -1.52
C GLY A 53 -22.13 -14.97 -1.13
N GLY A 54 -22.09 -15.30 0.17
CA GLY A 54 -21.62 -16.59 0.69
C GLY A 54 -20.10 -16.78 0.67
N GLN A 55 -19.34 -15.69 0.52
CA GLN A 55 -17.88 -15.68 0.56
C GLN A 55 -17.37 -14.54 1.44
N VAL A 56 -16.19 -14.73 2.03
CA VAL A 56 -15.47 -13.64 2.69
C VAL A 56 -14.73 -12.84 1.63
N ILE A 57 -14.94 -11.52 1.63
CA ILE A 57 -14.25 -10.58 0.74
C ILE A 57 -13.44 -9.57 1.55
N ASP A 58 -12.30 -9.15 1.01
CA ASP A 58 -11.55 -8.00 1.52
C ASP A 58 -12.23 -6.69 1.09
N LEU A 59 -12.36 -5.73 2.01
CA LEU A 59 -12.97 -4.42 1.78
C LEU A 59 -11.99 -3.32 1.35
N GLY A 60 -10.71 -3.67 1.22
CA GLY A 60 -9.61 -2.75 0.95
C GLY A 60 -8.48 -3.48 0.24
N ALA A 61 -7.35 -3.70 0.94
CA ALA A 61 -6.28 -4.51 0.38
C ALA A 61 -6.69 -5.99 0.34
N ASP A 62 -6.56 -6.60 -0.84
CA ASP A 62 -6.88 -8.00 -1.14
C ASP A 62 -5.63 -8.89 -1.29
N GLY A 63 -4.45 -8.28 -1.20
CA GLY A 63 -3.16 -8.96 -1.28
C GLY A 63 -1.98 -8.04 -0.96
N PHE A 64 -0.81 -8.64 -0.80
CA PHE A 64 0.46 -7.92 -0.60
C PHE A 64 1.60 -8.62 -1.34
N LEU A 65 2.64 -7.86 -1.70
CA LEU A 65 3.77 -8.37 -2.48
C LEU A 65 4.59 -9.38 -1.68
N ALA A 66 4.73 -10.59 -2.20
CA ALA A 66 5.56 -11.64 -1.60
C ALA A 66 7.05 -11.31 -1.58
N THR A 67 7.49 -10.40 -2.45
CA THR A 67 8.89 -9.95 -2.54
C THR A 67 9.27 -8.94 -1.45
N ARG A 68 8.30 -8.47 -0.66
CA ARG A 68 8.51 -7.61 0.51
C ARG A 68 8.40 -8.48 1.75
N SER A 69 9.54 -8.93 2.27
CA SER A 69 9.56 -9.95 3.32
C SER A 69 8.96 -9.44 4.62
N GLU A 70 8.95 -8.12 4.85
CA GLU A 70 8.47 -7.49 6.08
C GLU A 70 7.06 -7.95 6.46
N ALA A 71 6.14 -8.04 5.49
CA ALA A 71 4.78 -8.53 5.75
C ALA A 71 4.74 -10.04 6.00
N THR A 72 5.46 -10.84 5.21
CA THR A 72 5.49 -12.30 5.39
C THR A 72 6.19 -12.71 6.68
N ASP A 73 7.21 -11.98 7.08
CA ASP A 73 8.00 -12.24 8.28
C ASP A 73 7.16 -11.91 9.50
N PHE A 74 6.50 -10.75 9.52
CA PHE A 74 5.54 -10.39 10.57
C PHE A 74 4.42 -11.42 10.70
N ILE A 75 3.79 -11.84 9.59
CA ILE A 75 2.72 -12.87 9.59
C ILE A 75 3.21 -14.19 10.18
N ARG A 76 4.45 -14.62 9.88
CA ARG A 76 5.04 -15.83 10.47
C ARG A 76 5.34 -15.63 11.95
N GLU A 77 5.85 -14.47 12.33
CA GLU A 77 6.22 -14.13 13.70
C GLU A 77 5.00 -14.16 14.64
N VAL A 78 3.85 -13.68 14.17
CA VAL A 78 2.58 -13.75 14.91
C VAL A 78 1.91 -15.14 14.82
N GLY A 79 2.59 -16.15 14.25
CA GLY A 79 2.09 -17.53 14.20
C GLY A 79 1.04 -17.81 13.12
N LEU A 80 0.91 -16.95 12.12
CA LEU A 80 -0.08 -17.06 11.03
C LEU A 80 0.54 -17.52 9.70
N GLY A 81 1.78 -18.02 9.73
CA GLY A 81 2.51 -18.45 8.52
C GLY A 81 1.74 -19.48 7.68
N ASP A 82 1.07 -20.43 8.33
CA ASP A 82 0.28 -21.48 7.67
C ASP A 82 -1.02 -20.96 7.03
N GLN A 83 -1.41 -19.71 7.33
CA GLN A 83 -2.55 -19.05 6.71
C GLN A 83 -2.19 -18.33 5.41
N LEU A 84 -0.91 -18.18 5.07
CA LEU A 84 -0.50 -17.56 3.81
C LEU A 84 -1.06 -18.32 2.61
N ARG A 85 -1.69 -17.60 1.68
CA ARG A 85 -2.26 -18.16 0.45
C ARG A 85 -1.71 -17.44 -0.78
N PRO A 86 -1.12 -18.15 -1.74
CA PRO A 86 -0.66 -17.53 -2.97
C PRO A 86 -1.85 -17.02 -3.78
N ILE A 87 -1.75 -15.78 -4.27
CA ILE A 87 -2.72 -15.29 -5.25
C ILE A 87 -2.26 -15.78 -6.62
N GLY A 88 -3.09 -16.61 -7.27
CA GLY A 88 -2.79 -17.19 -8.57
C GLY A 88 -2.61 -16.12 -9.66
N ALA A 89 -1.66 -16.35 -10.57
CA ALA A 89 -1.47 -15.48 -11.74
C ALA A 89 -2.54 -15.76 -12.80
N SER A 90 -3.72 -15.16 -12.63
CA SER A 90 -4.85 -15.31 -13.57
C SER A 90 -4.77 -14.38 -14.79
N GLY A 91 -3.74 -13.52 -14.85
CA GLY A 91 -3.58 -12.47 -15.85
C GLY A 91 -4.40 -11.22 -15.52
N ALA A 92 -4.09 -10.11 -16.18
CA ALA A 92 -4.82 -8.86 -16.01
C ALA A 92 -5.36 -8.36 -17.35
N TRP A 93 -6.48 -7.64 -17.32
CA TRP A 93 -7.18 -7.08 -18.47
C TRP A 93 -7.31 -5.56 -18.34
N ILE A 94 -7.39 -4.86 -19.46
CA ILE A 94 -7.70 -3.44 -19.52
C ILE A 94 -8.90 -3.21 -20.43
N TYR A 95 -9.88 -2.41 -20.00
CA TYR A 95 -10.98 -2.01 -20.86
C TYR A 95 -10.58 -0.84 -21.75
N LEU A 96 -10.45 -1.12 -23.04
CA LEU A 96 -9.94 -0.19 -24.02
C LEU A 96 -10.90 -0.10 -25.21
N ARG A 97 -11.51 1.08 -25.38
CA ARG A 97 -12.35 1.43 -26.54
C ARG A 97 -13.47 0.44 -26.82
N GLY A 98 -14.18 0.01 -25.78
CA GLY A 98 -15.30 -0.92 -25.93
C GLY A 98 -14.93 -2.39 -25.81
N HIS A 99 -13.65 -2.71 -25.60
CA HIS A 99 -13.17 -4.10 -25.62
C HIS A 99 -12.26 -4.38 -24.41
N LEU A 100 -12.40 -5.58 -23.84
CA LEU A 100 -11.44 -6.11 -22.88
C LEU A 100 -10.19 -6.59 -23.63
N GLU A 101 -9.04 -6.05 -23.26
CA GLU A 101 -7.73 -6.36 -23.83
C GLU A 101 -6.83 -6.97 -22.75
N LYS A 102 -6.20 -8.11 -23.06
CA LYS A 102 -5.30 -8.74 -22.10
C LYS A 102 -4.02 -7.92 -21.97
N ILE A 103 -3.67 -7.54 -20.74
CA ILE A 103 -2.44 -6.81 -20.44
C ILE A 103 -1.25 -7.76 -20.71
N PRO A 104 -0.27 -7.35 -21.54
CA PRO A 104 0.90 -8.17 -21.81
C PRO A 104 1.73 -8.44 -20.55
N THR A 105 2.39 -9.59 -20.49
CA THR A 105 3.33 -9.88 -19.39
C THR A 105 4.62 -9.08 -19.53
N GLY A 106 5.29 -8.82 -18.39
CA GLY A 106 6.60 -8.17 -18.36
C GLY A 106 6.58 -6.65 -18.52
N LEU A 107 5.42 -6.02 -18.31
CA LEU A 107 5.32 -4.58 -18.02
C LEU A 107 5.81 -4.34 -16.59
N VAL A 108 6.40 -3.18 -16.34
CA VAL A 108 6.79 -2.74 -14.99
C VAL A 108 5.84 -1.61 -14.61
N LEU A 109 4.90 -1.86 -13.69
CA LEU A 109 3.84 -0.91 -13.32
C LEU A 109 3.15 -0.27 -14.54
N GLY A 110 2.80 -1.08 -15.53
CA GLY A 110 2.17 -0.64 -16.78
C GLY A 110 3.11 -0.08 -17.85
N VAL A 111 4.36 0.24 -17.51
CA VAL A 111 5.36 0.70 -18.48
C VAL A 111 5.87 -0.48 -19.31
N PRO A 112 5.77 -0.43 -20.65
CA PRO A 112 6.27 -1.50 -21.51
C PRO A 112 7.80 -1.55 -21.48
N THR A 113 8.36 -2.76 -21.45
CA THR A 113 9.81 -2.98 -21.51
C THR A 113 10.27 -3.43 -22.91
N ARG A 114 9.33 -3.86 -23.76
CA ARG A 114 9.57 -4.31 -25.14
C ARG A 114 8.43 -3.82 -26.04
N TRP A 115 8.74 -3.33 -27.23
CA TRP A 115 7.70 -2.88 -28.17
C TRP A 115 6.77 -4.01 -28.62
N ALA A 116 7.28 -5.24 -28.70
CA ALA A 116 6.49 -6.42 -29.04
C ALA A 116 5.29 -6.64 -28.12
N GLN A 117 5.35 -6.20 -26.85
CA GLN A 117 4.23 -6.27 -25.90
C GLN A 117 3.04 -5.44 -26.39
N LEU A 118 3.29 -4.29 -27.02
CA LEU A 118 2.21 -3.43 -27.50
C LEU A 118 1.60 -3.93 -28.81
N ARG A 119 2.27 -4.83 -29.54
CA ARG A 119 1.71 -5.43 -30.76
C ARG A 119 0.53 -6.35 -30.46
N THR A 120 0.52 -6.99 -29.30
CA THR A 120 -0.53 -7.95 -28.93
C THR A 120 -1.85 -7.26 -28.56
N MET A 121 -1.78 -5.98 -28.16
CA MET A 121 -2.95 -5.16 -27.84
C MET A 121 -3.56 -4.59 -29.12
N ARG A 122 -4.72 -5.10 -29.56
CA ARG A 122 -5.31 -4.75 -30.86
C ARG A 122 -5.91 -3.34 -30.85
N HIS A 123 -6.58 -2.97 -29.77
CA HIS A 123 -7.31 -1.72 -29.62
C HIS A 123 -6.46 -0.55 -29.14
N LEU A 124 -5.20 -0.79 -28.75
CA LEU A 124 -4.24 0.28 -28.42
C LEU A 124 -3.92 1.12 -29.66
N SER A 125 -4.00 2.45 -29.50
CA SER A 125 -3.91 3.36 -30.62
C SER A 125 -2.57 3.33 -31.33
N ARG A 126 -2.59 3.63 -32.63
CA ARG A 126 -1.36 3.78 -33.41
C ARG A 126 -0.46 4.87 -32.84
N ARG A 127 -1.03 5.94 -32.27
CA ARG A 127 -0.29 7.03 -31.61
C ARG A 127 0.43 6.52 -30.35
N ALA A 128 -0.23 5.75 -29.51
CA ALA A 128 0.38 5.12 -28.33
C ALA A 128 1.53 4.17 -28.72
N LYS A 129 1.30 3.29 -29.70
CA LYS A 129 2.32 2.36 -30.21
C LYS A 129 3.53 3.08 -30.82
N MET A 130 3.31 4.18 -31.53
CA MET A 130 4.37 5.02 -32.10
C MET A 130 5.14 5.77 -31.01
N GLY A 131 4.47 6.17 -29.93
CA GLY A 131 5.08 6.75 -28.73
C GLY A 131 6.18 5.85 -28.14
N ALA A 132 5.85 4.60 -27.87
CA ALA A 132 6.81 3.61 -27.40
C ALA A 132 7.94 3.33 -28.41
N LEU A 133 7.61 3.26 -29.71
CA LEU A 133 8.62 3.03 -30.75
C LEU A 133 9.64 4.19 -30.82
N ARG A 134 9.18 5.43 -30.69
CA ARG A 134 10.05 6.62 -30.68
C ARG A 134 11.02 6.60 -29.50
N ASP A 135 10.59 6.18 -28.30
CA ASP A 135 11.51 6.04 -27.17
C ASP A 135 12.66 5.06 -27.48
N LEU A 136 12.41 3.99 -28.22
CA LEU A 136 13.44 3.00 -28.56
C LEU A 136 14.42 3.49 -29.64
N LEU A 137 13.90 4.19 -30.66
CA LEU A 137 14.66 4.57 -31.85
C LEU A 137 15.34 5.94 -31.72
N VAL A 138 14.62 6.92 -31.19
CA VAL A 138 15.06 8.32 -31.06
C VAL A 138 14.66 8.84 -29.68
N PRO A 139 15.26 8.33 -28.59
CA PRO A 139 14.89 8.70 -27.24
C PRO A 139 15.07 10.20 -27.02
N ARG A 140 13.97 10.90 -26.74
CA ARG A 140 14.00 12.31 -26.34
C ARG A 140 14.86 12.50 -25.09
N ARG A 141 15.63 13.59 -25.08
CA ARG A 141 16.35 14.06 -23.88
C ARG A 141 15.34 14.65 -22.90
N LEU A 142 15.40 14.20 -21.66
CA LEU A 142 14.62 14.73 -20.55
C LEU A 142 15.53 15.63 -19.72
N ARG A 143 15.03 16.81 -19.33
CA ARG A 143 15.69 17.62 -18.30
C ARG A 143 15.28 17.07 -16.94
N TYR A 144 16.14 16.23 -16.38
CA TYR A 144 15.87 15.56 -15.11
C TYR A 144 15.96 16.53 -13.93
N THR A 145 15.03 16.39 -12.98
CA THR A 145 15.08 16.99 -11.64
C THR A 145 14.54 15.96 -10.64
N ASP A 146 14.92 16.07 -9.36
CA ASP A 146 14.43 15.15 -8.31
C ASP A 146 12.95 15.35 -7.93
N ALA A 147 12.29 16.34 -8.54
CA ALA A 147 10.89 16.69 -8.27
C ALA A 147 9.93 16.20 -9.37
N LEU A 148 10.42 15.45 -10.37
CA LEU A 148 9.59 15.01 -11.48
C LEU A 148 8.52 14.01 -11.04
N THR A 149 7.33 14.22 -11.59
CA THR A 149 6.22 13.28 -11.48
C THR A 149 6.37 12.14 -12.48
N ILE A 150 5.67 11.03 -12.21
CA ILE A 150 5.59 9.89 -13.13
C ILE A 150 5.08 10.37 -14.51
N GLY A 151 4.05 11.20 -14.52
CA GLY A 151 3.41 11.74 -15.70
C GLY A 151 4.34 12.59 -16.56
N GLU A 152 5.11 13.51 -15.95
CA GLU A 152 6.06 14.35 -16.68
C GLU A 152 7.14 13.51 -17.40
N ILE A 153 7.68 12.50 -16.72
CA ILE A 153 8.66 11.58 -17.31
C ILE A 153 8.04 10.83 -18.48
N LEU A 154 6.90 10.17 -18.25
CA LEU A 154 6.30 9.28 -19.24
C LEU A 154 5.73 10.03 -20.44
N ARG A 155 5.06 11.18 -20.25
CA ARG A 155 4.50 11.98 -21.34
C ARG A 155 5.59 12.60 -22.21
N SER A 156 6.70 13.02 -21.62
CA SER A 156 7.86 13.50 -22.38
C SER A 156 8.44 12.42 -23.30
N LYS A 157 8.47 11.16 -22.83
CA LYS A 157 9.15 10.04 -23.48
C LYS A 157 8.27 9.25 -24.43
N PHE A 158 7.05 8.95 -24.03
CA PHE A 158 6.09 8.16 -24.81
C PHE A 158 4.99 9.01 -25.47
N GLY A 159 4.66 10.17 -24.90
CA GLY A 159 3.52 10.99 -25.30
C GLY A 159 2.21 10.56 -24.66
N ASP A 160 1.22 11.45 -24.71
CA ASP A 160 -0.01 11.33 -23.94
C ASP A 160 -0.80 10.06 -24.23
N ALA A 161 -0.92 9.69 -25.52
CA ALA A 161 -1.73 8.54 -25.91
C ALA A 161 -1.32 7.22 -25.23
N LEU A 162 -0.03 6.95 -25.01
CA LEU A 162 0.39 5.73 -24.31
C LEU A 162 0.17 5.83 -22.80
N VAL A 163 0.33 7.03 -22.25
CA VAL A 163 0.11 7.28 -20.83
C VAL A 163 -1.38 7.11 -20.52
N ASP A 164 -2.25 7.80 -21.26
CA ASP A 164 -3.70 7.79 -21.02
C ASP A 164 -4.35 6.43 -21.28
N GLU A 165 -3.94 5.73 -22.36
CA GLU A 165 -4.60 4.48 -22.78
C GLU A 165 -4.11 3.23 -22.05
N LEU A 166 -2.94 3.28 -21.39
CA LEU A 166 -2.33 2.09 -20.77
C LEU A 166 -1.73 2.36 -19.39
N ILE A 167 -0.87 3.37 -19.26
CA ILE A 167 -0.05 3.50 -18.06
C ILE A 167 -0.82 4.15 -16.90
N GLU A 168 -1.60 5.20 -17.17
CA GLU A 168 -2.38 5.92 -16.17
C GLU A 168 -3.48 5.04 -15.54
N PRO A 169 -4.27 4.24 -16.28
CA PRO A 169 -5.20 3.29 -15.66
C PRO A 169 -4.53 2.28 -14.74
N MET A 170 -3.34 1.79 -15.11
CA MET A 170 -2.62 0.80 -14.31
C MET A 170 -2.02 1.39 -13.04
N ILE A 171 -1.32 2.53 -13.14
CA ILE A 171 -0.72 3.18 -11.96
C ILE A 171 -1.81 3.78 -11.08
N GLY A 172 -2.81 4.42 -11.69
CA GLY A 172 -3.96 5.00 -10.99
C GLY A 172 -4.80 3.95 -10.29
N GLY A 173 -4.98 2.76 -10.87
CA GLY A 173 -5.66 1.64 -10.21
C GLY A 173 -4.93 1.14 -8.96
N ILE A 174 -3.59 1.17 -8.95
CA ILE A 174 -2.79 0.72 -7.79
C ILE A 174 -2.70 1.81 -6.71
N GLN A 175 -2.51 3.07 -7.12
CA GLN A 175 -2.20 4.17 -6.20
C GLN A 175 -3.43 5.03 -5.83
N ALA A 176 -4.59 4.78 -6.45
CA ALA A 176 -5.76 5.65 -6.40
C ALA A 176 -5.46 7.13 -6.71
N GLY A 177 -4.45 7.40 -7.55
CA GLY A 177 -3.93 8.75 -7.80
C GLY A 177 -3.58 9.00 -9.27
N ARG A 178 -3.27 10.26 -9.61
CA ARG A 178 -2.95 10.65 -10.98
C ARG A 178 -1.45 10.62 -11.21
N VAL A 179 -1.01 10.08 -12.35
CA VAL A 179 0.43 10.00 -12.68
C VAL A 179 1.10 11.37 -12.72
N ASN A 180 0.36 12.43 -13.04
CA ASN A 180 0.85 13.81 -13.05
C ASN A 180 1.00 14.45 -11.65
N GLU A 181 0.63 13.73 -10.58
CA GLU A 181 0.72 14.20 -9.20
C GLU A 181 1.63 13.31 -8.34
N LEU A 182 1.88 12.08 -8.77
CA LEU A 182 2.71 11.11 -8.06
C LEU A 182 4.19 11.34 -8.35
N SER A 183 5.00 11.49 -7.29
CA SER A 183 6.46 11.58 -7.37
C SER A 183 7.05 10.32 -7.99
N ALA A 184 7.84 10.46 -9.05
CA ALA A 184 8.51 9.32 -9.68
C ALA A 184 9.52 8.68 -8.72
N LYS A 185 10.27 9.49 -7.98
CA LYS A 185 11.29 9.03 -7.04
C LYS A 185 10.71 8.16 -5.92
N GLU A 186 9.58 8.57 -5.35
CA GLU A 186 8.99 7.89 -4.19
C GLU A 186 8.10 6.71 -4.60
N VAL A 187 7.30 6.85 -5.66
CA VAL A 187 6.30 5.85 -6.06
C VAL A 187 6.85 4.86 -7.09
N PHE A 188 7.77 5.30 -7.95
CA PHE A 188 8.33 4.45 -9.00
C PHE A 188 9.85 4.61 -9.16
N PRO A 189 10.66 4.21 -8.15
CA PRO A 189 12.11 4.43 -8.13
C PRO A 189 12.85 3.90 -9.37
N ALA A 190 12.39 2.79 -9.95
CA ALA A 190 12.98 2.24 -11.17
C ALA A 190 12.77 3.14 -12.41
N LEU A 191 11.63 3.85 -12.49
CA LEU A 191 11.37 4.84 -13.52
C LEU A 191 12.23 6.10 -13.31
N ASP A 192 12.34 6.57 -12.07
CA ASP A 192 13.19 7.70 -11.69
C ASP A 192 14.67 7.45 -12.04
N ALA A 193 15.20 6.29 -11.65
CA ALA A 193 16.56 5.87 -12.00
C ALA A 193 16.76 5.77 -13.52
N ALA A 194 15.75 5.28 -14.26
CA ALA A 194 15.78 5.23 -15.72
C ALA A 194 15.78 6.63 -16.36
N ALA A 195 14.98 7.55 -15.81
CA ALA A 195 14.93 8.93 -16.26
C ALA A 195 16.26 9.65 -16.02
N ARG A 196 16.87 9.47 -14.84
CA ARG A 196 18.19 10.00 -14.49
C ARG A 196 19.31 9.45 -15.37
N LYS A 197 19.27 8.16 -15.70
CA LYS A 197 20.24 7.51 -16.60
C LYS A 197 20.17 8.07 -18.02
N GLY A 198 18.98 8.51 -18.46
CA GLY A 198 18.74 8.98 -19.81
C GLY A 198 18.72 7.86 -20.86
N GLY A 199 18.51 8.25 -22.12
CA GLY A 199 18.29 7.29 -23.21
C GLY A 199 16.87 6.73 -23.19
N SER A 200 16.67 5.49 -23.67
CA SER A 200 15.34 4.87 -23.74
C SER A 200 14.88 4.38 -22.38
N LEU A 201 13.68 4.80 -21.95
CA LEU A 201 13.06 4.30 -20.72
C LEU A 201 12.77 2.80 -20.81
N MET A 202 12.25 2.32 -21.94
CA MET A 202 11.91 0.90 -22.10
C MET A 202 13.12 -0.01 -21.94
N LYS A 203 14.29 0.43 -22.42
CA LYS A 203 15.56 -0.30 -22.26
C LYS A 203 16.07 -0.22 -20.83
N ALA A 204 15.96 0.95 -20.20
CA ALA A 204 16.51 1.20 -18.87
C ALA A 204 15.73 0.50 -17.75
N ILE A 205 14.40 0.42 -17.87
CA ILE A 205 13.51 -0.18 -16.87
C ILE A 205 13.35 -1.70 -17.03
N ARG A 206 13.84 -2.26 -18.14
CA ARG A 206 13.75 -3.70 -18.39
C ARG A 206 14.47 -4.45 -17.27
N PRO A 207 13.79 -5.37 -16.56
CA PRO A 207 14.42 -6.15 -15.52
C PRO A 207 15.56 -6.99 -16.12
N LYS A 208 16.68 -7.05 -15.40
CA LYS A 208 17.77 -7.95 -15.76
C LYS A 208 17.31 -9.39 -15.51
N PRO A 209 17.66 -10.35 -16.39
CA PRO A 209 17.41 -11.75 -16.09
C PRO A 209 18.08 -12.11 -14.76
N PRO A 210 17.42 -12.90 -13.90
CA PRO A 210 18.01 -13.31 -12.64
C PRO A 210 19.29 -14.12 -12.91
N THR A 211 20.32 -13.89 -12.11
CA THR A 211 21.62 -14.60 -12.20
C THR A 211 21.54 -16.03 -11.67
N THR A 212 20.49 -16.36 -10.93
CA THR A 212 20.20 -17.70 -10.40
C THR A 212 18.77 -18.11 -10.75
N PRO A 213 18.51 -19.42 -10.97
CA PRO A 213 17.15 -19.93 -11.13
C PRO A 213 16.39 -19.68 -9.83
N ALA A 214 15.37 -18.83 -9.90
CA ALA A 214 14.52 -18.52 -8.75
C ALA A 214 13.55 -19.68 -8.52
N THR A 215 13.40 -20.08 -7.25
CA THR A 215 12.24 -20.87 -6.82
C THR A 215 10.97 -20.10 -7.20
N PRO A 216 9.93 -20.74 -7.76
CA PRO A 216 8.70 -20.05 -8.13
C PRO A 216 7.98 -19.55 -6.88
N THR A 217 8.28 -18.33 -6.47
CA THR A 217 7.56 -17.62 -5.42
C THR A 217 6.35 -16.93 -6.05
N PRO A 218 5.17 -17.01 -5.43
CA PRO A 218 4.02 -16.19 -5.82
C PRO A 218 4.39 -14.71 -5.88
N ILE A 219 3.75 -13.92 -6.75
CA ILE A 219 3.99 -12.46 -6.79
C ILE A 219 3.30 -11.79 -5.60
N PHE A 220 2.09 -12.27 -5.27
CA PHE A 220 1.28 -11.77 -4.18
C PHE A 220 0.84 -12.91 -3.26
N PHE A 221 0.76 -12.60 -1.98
CA PHE A 221 0.09 -13.41 -0.97
C PHE A 221 -1.20 -12.71 -0.50
N SER A 222 -2.15 -13.53 -0.07
CA SER A 222 -3.26 -13.17 0.80
C SER A 222 -3.23 -14.10 2.03
N LEU A 223 -4.28 -14.07 2.84
CA LEU A 223 -4.52 -15.01 3.93
C LEU A 223 -5.74 -15.89 3.62
N GLN A 224 -5.83 -17.04 4.27
CA GLN A 224 -6.95 -17.98 4.14
C GLN A 224 -8.32 -17.31 4.31
N ASP A 225 -8.42 -16.36 5.24
CA ASP A 225 -9.65 -15.62 5.56
C ASP A 225 -9.63 -14.18 5.03
N GLY A 226 -8.78 -13.88 4.04
CA GLY A 226 -8.56 -12.53 3.49
C GLY A 226 -7.56 -11.70 4.30
N VAL A 227 -6.89 -10.74 3.65
CA VAL A 227 -5.86 -9.90 4.30
C VAL A 227 -6.47 -9.03 5.41
N GLY A 228 -7.71 -8.61 5.24
CA GLY A 228 -8.48 -7.85 6.21
C GLY A 228 -8.79 -8.60 7.51
N SER A 229 -8.57 -9.92 7.56
CA SER A 229 -8.66 -10.70 8.80
C SER A 229 -7.41 -10.53 9.70
N LEU A 230 -6.26 -10.16 9.13
CA LEU A 230 -4.98 -10.07 9.85
C LEU A 230 -5.05 -9.22 11.12
N PRO A 231 -5.63 -8.00 11.11
CA PRO A 231 -5.70 -7.18 12.30
C PRO A 231 -6.45 -7.81 13.47
N GLN A 232 -7.52 -8.58 13.19
CA GLN A 232 -8.29 -9.23 14.26
C GLN A 232 -7.55 -10.42 14.85
N HIS A 233 -6.81 -11.17 14.02
CA HIS A 233 -5.92 -12.23 14.52
C HIS A 233 -4.80 -11.65 15.40
N VAL A 234 -4.10 -10.61 14.94
CA VAL A 234 -3.03 -9.96 15.70
C VAL A 234 -3.56 -9.35 17.00
N ARG A 235 -4.72 -8.68 16.96
CA ARG A 235 -5.36 -8.15 18.18
C ARG A 235 -5.58 -9.24 19.24
N LYS A 236 -6.13 -10.40 18.85
CA LYS A 236 -6.37 -11.52 19.79
C LYS A 236 -5.07 -11.98 20.45
N ILE A 237 -4.00 -12.11 19.67
CA ILE A 237 -2.67 -12.51 20.19
C ILE A 237 -2.11 -11.46 21.15
N LEU A 238 -2.21 -10.17 20.81
CA LEU A 238 -1.76 -9.07 21.67
C LEU A 238 -2.57 -8.99 22.98
N GLN A 239 -3.88 -9.24 22.93
CA GLN A 239 -4.72 -9.30 24.14
C GLN A 239 -4.28 -10.43 25.08
N GLN A 240 -3.93 -11.60 24.54
CA GLN A 240 -3.39 -12.72 25.34
C GLN A 240 -2.04 -12.37 25.99
N ARG A 241 -1.29 -11.42 25.42
CA ARG A 241 -0.04 -10.87 25.97
C ARG A 241 -0.25 -9.72 26.97
N GLY A 242 -1.50 -9.34 27.24
CA GLY A 242 -1.83 -8.27 28.18
C GLY A 242 -1.84 -6.86 27.58
N VAL A 243 -1.77 -6.73 26.25
CA VAL A 243 -1.97 -5.43 25.59
C VAL A 243 -3.43 -4.99 25.74
N ILE A 244 -3.63 -3.75 26.18
CA ILE A 244 -4.97 -3.17 26.37
C ILE A 244 -5.42 -2.49 25.07
N PHE A 245 -6.70 -2.65 24.74
CA PHE A 245 -7.32 -2.01 23.58
C PHE A 245 -8.51 -1.17 24.02
N ARG A 246 -8.51 0.09 23.59
CA ARG A 246 -9.60 1.03 23.81
C ARG A 246 -10.09 1.58 22.48
N THR A 247 -11.26 1.11 22.06
CA THR A 247 -11.89 1.44 20.79
C THR A 247 -12.99 2.49 21.00
N SER A 248 -13.43 3.15 19.92
CA SER A 248 -14.41 4.24 19.98
C SER A 248 -13.98 5.43 20.87
N ASP A 249 -12.67 5.65 21.01
CA ASP A 249 -12.11 6.68 21.88
C ASP A 249 -11.08 7.53 21.11
N PRO A 250 -11.53 8.51 20.32
CA PRO A 250 -10.63 9.32 19.51
C PRO A 250 -9.70 10.16 20.40
N VAL A 251 -8.40 10.04 20.15
CA VAL A 251 -7.39 10.89 20.78
C VAL A 251 -7.51 12.32 20.26
N THR A 252 -7.56 13.28 21.16
CA THR A 252 -7.73 14.70 20.87
C THR A 252 -6.47 15.52 21.08
N ALA A 253 -5.55 15.07 21.94
CA ALA A 253 -4.26 15.74 22.15
C ALA A 253 -3.20 14.79 22.69
N ILE A 254 -1.93 15.13 22.42
CA ILE A 254 -0.75 14.53 23.06
C ILE A 254 0.03 15.68 23.69
N ARG A 255 0.36 15.59 24.97
CA ARG A 255 1.07 16.67 25.68
C ARG A 255 2.29 16.15 26.41
N LEU A 256 3.29 17.02 26.57
CA LEU A 256 4.39 16.79 27.50
C LEU A 256 3.91 17.07 28.92
N ILE A 257 4.27 16.18 29.84
CA ILE A 257 4.05 16.38 31.28
C ILE A 257 5.41 16.68 31.91
N THR A 258 5.47 17.73 32.74
CA THR A 258 6.67 18.08 33.51
C THR A 258 6.51 17.68 34.97
N GLY A 259 7.60 17.17 35.58
CA GLY A 259 7.65 16.88 37.02
C GLY A 259 6.89 15.62 37.48
N GLN A 260 6.47 14.74 36.56
CA GLN A 260 5.85 13.44 36.87
C GLN A 260 6.73 12.27 36.43
N SER A 261 6.38 11.05 36.86
CA SER A 261 7.10 9.82 36.48
C SER A 261 6.99 9.49 35.00
N HIS A 262 5.93 9.94 34.33
CA HIS A 262 5.70 9.78 32.89
C HIS A 262 5.95 11.10 32.14
N ALA A 263 6.49 11.02 30.93
CA ALA A 263 6.89 12.18 30.14
C ALA A 263 5.76 12.76 29.26
N LEU A 264 4.74 11.95 28.94
CA LEU A 264 3.68 12.29 27.99
C LEU A 264 2.29 11.95 28.57
N SER A 265 1.27 12.68 28.12
CA SER A 265 -0.14 12.29 28.25
C SER A 265 -0.79 12.17 26.89
N VAL A 266 -1.69 11.20 26.77
CA VAL A 266 -2.61 11.04 25.64
C VAL A 266 -4.02 11.32 26.14
N GLU A 267 -4.63 12.38 25.59
CA GLU A 267 -5.95 12.87 26.00
C GLU A 267 -7.01 12.41 25.02
N THR A 268 -8.14 11.97 25.56
CA THR A 268 -9.38 11.73 24.82
C THR A 268 -10.51 12.55 25.45
N ALA A 269 -11.71 12.49 24.89
CA ALA A 269 -12.88 13.16 25.47
C ALA A 269 -13.23 12.67 26.89
N THR A 270 -12.79 11.45 27.25
CA THR A 270 -13.20 10.77 28.48
C THR A 270 -12.05 10.44 29.43
N SER A 271 -10.81 10.62 29.00
CA SER A 271 -9.65 10.15 29.77
C SER A 271 -8.37 10.93 29.48
N VAL A 272 -7.44 10.86 30.42
CA VAL A 272 -6.05 11.29 30.25
C VAL A 272 -5.16 10.12 30.63
N THR A 273 -4.40 9.61 29.67
CA THR A 273 -3.58 8.41 29.83
C THR A 273 -2.11 8.82 29.88
N PRO A 274 -1.42 8.69 31.03
CA PRO A 274 0.00 8.97 31.09
C PRO A 274 0.81 7.88 30.39
N ALA A 275 1.92 8.26 29.75
CA ALA A 275 2.78 7.36 29.00
C ALA A 275 4.25 7.80 29.05
N ASP A 276 5.16 6.83 28.99
CA ASP A 276 6.59 7.09 28.81
C ASP A 276 6.94 7.32 27.34
N ALA A 277 6.23 6.65 26.44
CA ALA A 277 6.35 6.83 25.00
C ALA A 277 4.98 6.77 24.30
N VAL A 278 4.86 7.49 23.19
CA VAL A 278 3.67 7.47 22.34
C VAL A 278 4.06 7.16 20.89
N VAL A 279 3.38 6.20 20.27
CA VAL A 279 3.50 5.91 18.84
C VAL A 279 2.23 6.41 18.14
N VAL A 280 2.38 7.28 17.15
CA VAL A 280 1.25 7.79 16.36
C VAL A 280 1.19 7.04 15.04
N ALA A 281 0.21 6.15 14.90
CA ALA A 281 -0.05 5.31 13.73
C ALA A 281 -1.35 5.74 13.01
N THR A 282 -1.68 7.03 13.05
CA THR A 282 -2.86 7.64 12.43
C THR A 282 -2.56 8.16 11.01
N PRO A 283 -3.57 8.50 10.20
CA PRO A 283 -3.36 9.22 8.94
C PRO A 283 -2.55 10.51 9.16
N PRO A 284 -1.77 10.96 8.15
CA PRO A 284 -0.83 12.06 8.31
C PRO A 284 -1.48 13.35 8.79
N GLN A 285 -2.72 13.64 8.36
CA GLN A 285 -3.42 14.85 8.78
C GLN A 285 -3.72 14.83 10.28
N VAL A 286 -4.17 13.68 10.79
CA VAL A 286 -4.42 13.47 12.22
C VAL A 286 -3.11 13.54 13.01
N ALA A 287 -2.05 12.90 12.52
CA ALA A 287 -0.73 12.96 13.15
C ALA A 287 -0.19 14.40 13.22
N GLY A 288 -0.35 15.18 12.14
CA GLY A 288 0.04 16.59 12.09
C GLY A 288 -0.70 17.45 13.12
N THR A 289 -2.00 17.21 13.31
CA THR A 289 -2.80 17.91 14.33
C THR A 289 -2.42 17.50 15.75
N LEU A 290 -2.23 16.21 16.01
CA LEU A 290 -1.89 15.71 17.35
C LEU A 290 -0.46 16.10 17.80
N LEU A 291 0.48 16.16 16.86
CA LEU A 291 1.90 16.38 17.16
C LEU A 291 2.38 17.80 16.84
N GLY A 292 1.57 18.63 16.18
CA GLY A 292 1.98 19.94 15.68
C GLY A 292 2.48 20.90 16.76
N ASP A 293 1.88 20.83 17.95
CA ASP A 293 2.27 21.65 19.11
C ASP A 293 3.55 21.13 19.79
N LEU A 294 3.88 19.85 19.63
CA LEU A 294 5.09 19.22 20.15
C LEU A 294 6.30 19.41 19.21
N ALA A 295 6.04 19.39 17.90
CA ALA A 295 7.07 19.46 16.87
C ALA A 295 6.55 20.21 15.64
N ALA A 296 6.91 21.50 15.53
CA ALA A 296 6.42 22.39 14.47
C ALA A 296 6.69 21.88 13.04
N ASN A 297 7.77 21.11 12.83
CA ASN A 297 8.08 20.50 11.53
C ASN A 297 7.10 19.38 11.14
N VAL A 298 6.50 18.68 12.13
CA VAL A 298 5.53 17.60 11.91
C VAL A 298 4.15 18.15 11.53
N ARG A 299 3.83 19.39 11.90
CA ARG A 299 2.58 20.06 11.50
C ARG A 299 2.34 20.07 9.98
N ARG A 300 3.41 20.01 9.18
CA ARG A 300 3.30 19.93 7.71
C ARG A 300 2.53 18.70 7.21
N LEU A 301 2.40 17.66 8.04
CA LEU A 301 1.61 16.48 7.71
C LEU A 301 0.11 16.78 7.56
N GLU A 302 -0.40 17.86 8.17
CA GLU A 302 -1.77 18.36 7.99
C GLU A 302 -2.10 18.65 6.51
N PHE A 303 -1.09 19.01 5.72
CA PHE A 303 -1.24 19.38 4.32
C PHE A 303 -0.98 18.23 3.34
N VAL A 304 -0.69 17.02 3.84
CA VAL A 304 -0.59 15.84 2.98
C VAL A 304 -1.98 15.58 2.40
N ARG A 305 -2.07 15.49 1.07
CA ARG A 305 -3.33 15.18 0.38
C ARG A 305 -3.52 13.67 0.32
N SER A 306 -4.75 13.23 0.53
CA SER A 306 -5.17 11.83 0.35
C SER A 306 -6.12 11.72 -0.83
N ALA A 307 -6.10 10.56 -1.49
CA ALA A 307 -7.14 10.19 -2.43
C ALA A 307 -8.22 9.38 -1.71
N SER A 308 -9.48 9.59 -2.09
CA SER A 308 -10.60 8.77 -1.62
C SER A 308 -10.88 7.66 -2.62
N SER A 309 -11.18 6.47 -2.13
CA SER A 309 -11.61 5.33 -2.95
C SER A 309 -12.87 4.71 -2.34
N THR A 310 -13.69 4.12 -3.19
CA THR A 310 -14.88 3.37 -2.77
C THR A 310 -14.90 2.09 -3.56
N MET A 311 -15.04 0.98 -2.85
CA MET A 311 -15.16 -0.34 -3.46
C MET A 311 -16.65 -0.68 -3.57
N VAL A 312 -17.07 -1.11 -4.76
CA VAL A 312 -18.42 -1.60 -5.02
C VAL A 312 -18.32 -3.04 -5.51
N THR A 313 -18.83 -3.97 -4.71
CA THR A 313 -18.76 -5.40 -5.00
C THR A 313 -20.08 -5.89 -5.56
N PHE A 314 -20.02 -6.62 -6.67
CA PHE A 314 -21.17 -7.28 -7.29
C PHE A 314 -20.99 -8.80 -7.25
N ALA A 315 -22.02 -9.50 -6.77
CA ALA A 315 -22.13 -10.96 -6.92
C ALA A 315 -23.12 -11.24 -8.06
N VAL A 316 -22.62 -11.79 -9.17
CA VAL A 316 -23.42 -12.05 -10.38
C VAL A 316 -23.35 -13.52 -10.77
N PRO A 317 -24.44 -14.11 -11.29
CA PRO A 317 -24.39 -15.45 -11.87
C PRO A 317 -23.43 -15.51 -13.06
N ARG A 318 -22.51 -16.48 -13.07
CA ARG A 318 -21.53 -16.64 -14.17
C ARG A 318 -22.19 -16.83 -15.54
N ALA A 319 -23.35 -17.50 -15.58
CA ALA A 319 -24.08 -17.75 -16.82
C ALA A 319 -24.62 -16.48 -17.50
N THR A 320 -24.80 -15.38 -16.77
CA THR A 320 -25.42 -14.15 -17.27
C THR A 320 -24.42 -13.02 -17.53
N CYS A 321 -23.13 -13.22 -17.26
CA CYS A 321 -22.10 -12.19 -17.39
C CYS A 321 -20.93 -12.71 -18.25
N PRO A 322 -20.76 -12.23 -19.50
CA PRO A 322 -19.67 -12.65 -20.38
C PRO A 322 -18.36 -11.98 -19.94
N LEU A 323 -17.74 -12.50 -18.89
CA LEU A 323 -16.42 -12.09 -18.41
C LEU A 323 -15.33 -13.07 -18.89
N PRO A 324 -14.05 -12.65 -18.92
CA PRO A 324 -12.94 -13.57 -19.12
C PRO A 324 -13.00 -14.73 -18.13
N GLU A 325 -12.54 -15.91 -18.56
CA GLU A 325 -12.57 -17.13 -17.73
C GLU A 325 -11.82 -16.96 -16.40
N SER A 326 -10.75 -16.15 -16.42
CA SER A 326 -9.96 -15.75 -15.26
C SER A 326 -9.31 -14.39 -15.49
N GLY A 327 -9.01 -13.68 -14.40
CA GLY A 327 -8.14 -12.51 -14.41
C GLY A 327 -8.62 -11.42 -13.46
N THR A 328 -7.76 -10.42 -13.26
CA THR A 328 -8.13 -9.12 -12.70
C THR A 328 -8.16 -8.08 -13.83
N GLY A 329 -8.55 -6.83 -13.56
CA GLY A 329 -8.46 -5.81 -14.59
C GLY A 329 -8.83 -4.40 -14.14
N VAL A 330 -8.60 -3.45 -15.04
CA VAL A 330 -8.89 -2.02 -14.91
C VAL A 330 -9.63 -1.48 -16.12
#